data_AF-A0A1V2YJC2-F1
#
_entry.id   AF-A0A1V2YJC2-F1
#
_cell.length_a   1.000
_cell.length_b   1.000
_cell.length_c   1.000
_cell.angle_alpha   90.00
_cell.angle_beta   90.00
_cell.angle_gamma   90.00
#
_symmetry.space_group_name_H-M   'P 1'
#
loop_
_entity.id
_entity.type
_entity.pdbx_description
1 polymer ?
#
loop_
_entity_poly.entity_id
_entity_poly.type
_entity_poly.pdbx_seq_one_letter_code
_entity_poly.pdbx_strand_id
1 'polypeptide(L)'
;MNRKKLKFLVILIIIGIGYYIQLRTIGFSIPCIFNVITGLECPGCGMNTVAYALLQGDISRAFYANRGVVIILPVLVPFILCFTYKWLYDQEFNCDKYTWIFLIYFVCWAVARNGLCLNV
;
A
#
# COMPACT_ATOMS: atom_id res chain seq x y z
N MET A 1 24.72 8.50 -0.52
CA MET A 1 23.79 8.04 0.53
C MET A 1 23.65 9.11 1.62
N ASN A 2 22.45 9.67 1.77
CA ASN A 2 22.14 10.76 2.67
C ASN A 2 21.73 10.25 4.05
N ARG A 3 22.56 10.52 5.07
CA ARG A 3 22.37 9.98 6.43
C ARG A 3 21.08 10.47 7.11
N LYS A 4 20.60 11.68 6.80
CA LYS A 4 19.34 12.20 7.37
C LYS A 4 18.14 11.43 6.82
N LYS A 5 18.11 11.23 5.49
CA LYS A 5 17.09 10.43 4.80
C LYS A 5 17.10 8.97 5.25
N LEU A 6 18.29 8.39 5.46
CA LEU A 6 18.43 7.04 6.00
C LEU A 6 17.87 6.92 7.43
N LYS A 7 18.22 7.85 8.33
CA LYS A 7 17.66 7.87 9.69
C LYS A 7 16.13 7.97 9.67
N PHE A 8 15.59 8.83 8.80
CA PHE A 8 14.14 8.95 8.62
C PHE A 8 13.51 7.62 8.15
N LEU A 9 14.09 6.96 7.16
CA LEU A 9 13.60 5.66 6.69
C LEU A 9 13.63 4.59 7.79
N VAL A 10 14.71 4.53 8.57
CA VAL A 10 14.84 3.61 9.70
C VAL A 10 13.76 3.87 10.76
N ILE A 11 13.48 5.13 11.09
CA ILE A 11 12.41 5.49 12.03
C ILE A 11 11.04 5.02 11.51
N LEU A 12 10.74 5.23 10.22
CA LEU A 12 9.50 4.75 9.62
C LEU A 12 9.36 3.23 9.69
N ILE A 13 10.45 2.49 9.44
CA ILE A 13 10.47 1.03 9.54
C ILE A 13 10.20 0.59 10.99
N ILE A 14 10.83 1.23 11.98
CA ILE A 14 10.59 0.92 13.40
C ILE A 14 9.12 1.16 13.78
N ILE A 15 8.53 2.28 13.35
CA ILE A 15 7.12 2.57 13.59
C ILE A 15 6.23 1.50 12.93
N GLY A 16 6.54 1.11 11.69
CA GLY A 16 5.81 0.06 10.96
C GLY A 16 5.89 -1.31 11.66
N ILE A 17 7.06 -1.68 12.18
CA ILE A 17 7.24 -2.91 12.96
C ILE A 17 6.42 -2.82 14.26
N GLY A 18 6.47 -1.69 14.97
CA GLY A 18 5.66 -1.48 16.18
C GLY A 18 4.17 -1.61 15.90
N TYR A 19 3.68 -1.03 14.80
CA TYR A 19 2.29 -1.16 14.36
C TYR A 19 1.93 -2.61 13.99
N TYR A 20 2.82 -3.34 13.33
CA TYR A 20 2.62 -4.75 13.04
C TYR A 20 2.50 -5.59 14.31
N ILE A 21 3.38 -5.36 15.30
CA ILE A 21 3.31 -6.05 16.60
C ILE A 21 1.99 -5.73 17.29
N GLN A 22 1.58 -4.46 17.32
CA GLN A 22 0.28 -4.04 17.85
C GLN A 22 -0.89 -4.77 17.18
N LEU A 23 -0.89 -4.85 15.84
CA LEU A 23 -1.90 -5.57 15.08
C LEU A 23 -1.93 -7.07 15.43
N ARG A 24 -0.76 -7.67 15.65
CA ARG A 24 -0.62 -9.09 16.02
C ARG A 24 -1.10 -9.38 17.45
N THR A 25 -0.88 -8.48 18.39
CA THR A 25 -1.15 -8.71 19.81
C THR A 25 -2.55 -8.27 20.22
N ILE A 26 -2.99 -7.11 19.75
CA ILE A 26 -4.24 -6.46 20.18
C ILE A 26 -5.33 -6.60 19.12
N GLY A 27 -4.98 -6.87 17.87
CA GLY A 27 -5.96 -7.05 16.79
C GLY A 27 -6.65 -5.76 16.33
N PHE A 28 -6.22 -4.60 16.85
CA PHE A 28 -6.83 -3.32 16.51
C PHE A 28 -6.29 -2.78 15.17
N SER A 29 -7.16 -2.80 14.14
CA SER A 29 -6.88 -2.17 12.86
C SER A 29 -7.62 -0.85 12.73
N ILE A 30 -6.96 0.17 12.17
CA ILE A 30 -7.59 1.48 11.93
C ILE A 30 -8.58 1.31 10.78
N PRO A 31 -9.89 1.56 10.99
CA PRO A 31 -10.87 1.43 9.92
C PRO A 31 -10.65 2.52 8.88
N CYS A 32 -10.97 2.23 7.62
CA CYS A 32 -10.93 3.24 6.58
C CYS A 32 -12.10 4.22 6.77
N ILE A 33 -11.79 5.45 7.17
CA ILE A 33 -12.81 6.50 7.40
C ILE A 33 -13.67 6.73 6.15
N PHE A 34 -13.08 6.66 4.95
CA PHE A 34 -13.82 6.78 3.69
C PHE A 34 -14.90 5.70 3.55
N ASN A 35 -14.56 4.44 3.85
CA ASN A 35 -15.53 3.35 3.80
C ASN A 35 -16.59 3.47 4.90
N VAL A 36 -16.21 3.92 6.11
CA VAL A 36 -17.16 4.17 7.20
C VAL A 36 -18.19 5.24 6.83
N ILE A 37 -17.76 6.30 6.13
CA ILE A 37 -18.64 7.43 5.76
C ILE A 37 -19.47 7.12 4.50
N THR A 38 -18.85 6.54 3.48
CA THR A 38 -19.46 6.40 2.14
C THR A 38 -19.98 5.00 1.85
N GLY A 39 -19.58 3.98 2.61
CA GLY A 39 -19.80 2.57 2.27
C GLY A 39 -18.94 2.06 1.12
N LEU A 40 -18.22 2.93 0.40
CA LEU A 40 -17.39 2.58 -0.75
C LEU A 40 -15.97 2.19 -0.33
N GLU A 41 -15.35 1.31 -1.08
CA GLU A 41 -13.96 0.90 -0.88
C GLU A 41 -13.01 1.77 -1.72
N CYS A 42 -12.20 2.61 -1.07
CA CYS A 42 -11.17 3.38 -1.76
C CYS A 42 -10.07 2.45 -2.35
N PRO A 43 -9.18 2.92 -3.24
CA PRO A 43 -8.14 2.05 -3.82
C PRO A 43 -7.21 1.44 -2.75
N GLY A 44 -7.04 2.13 -1.63
CA GLY A 44 -6.26 1.69 -0.47
C GLY A 44 -7.02 0.89 0.60
N CYS A 45 -8.32 0.64 0.43
CA CYS A 45 -9.07 -0.20 1.37
C CYS A 45 -8.47 -1.61 1.40
N GLY A 46 -8.23 -2.12 2.62
CA GLY A 46 -7.64 -3.45 2.87
C GLY A 46 -6.11 -3.47 3.03
N MET A 47 -5.41 -2.34 3.03
CA MET A 47 -3.93 -2.34 2.96
C MET A 47 -3.26 -2.92 4.19
N ASN A 48 -3.81 -2.64 5.37
CA ASN A 48 -3.32 -3.23 6.61
C ASN A 48 -3.43 -4.76 6.55
N THR A 49 -4.53 -5.28 6.03
CA THR A 49 -4.75 -6.73 5.86
C THR A 49 -3.81 -7.32 4.81
N VAL A 50 -3.59 -6.63 3.68
CA VAL A 50 -2.59 -7.05 2.67
C VAL A 50 -1.20 -7.14 3.28
N ALA A 51 -0.72 -6.06 3.91
CA ALA A 51 0.61 -6.01 4.51
C ALA A 51 0.78 -7.10 5.58
N TYR A 52 -0.21 -7.24 6.47
CA TYR A 52 -0.21 -8.26 7.52
C TYR A 52 -0.20 -9.68 6.97
N ALA A 53 -1.06 -9.98 5.99
CA ALA A 53 -1.16 -11.31 5.40
C ALA A 53 0.10 -11.69 4.63
N LEU A 54 0.70 -10.75 3.88
CA LEU A 54 1.99 -10.96 3.22
C LEU A 54 3.12 -11.23 4.21
N LEU A 55 3.16 -10.53 5.35
CA LEU A 55 4.13 -10.78 6.42
C LEU A 55 3.97 -12.17 7.06
N GLN A 56 2.79 -12.79 6.94
CA GLN A 56 2.53 -14.17 7.38
C GLN A 56 2.72 -15.21 6.27
N GLY A 57 3.02 -14.78 5.03
CA GLY A 57 3.07 -15.66 3.87
C GLY A 57 1.69 -16.09 3.34
N ASP A 58 0.61 -15.49 3.82
CA ASP A 58 -0.76 -15.79 3.39
C ASP A 58 -1.16 -14.92 2.19
N ILE A 59 -0.75 -15.35 1.00
CA ILE A 59 -1.04 -14.66 -0.26
C ILE A 59 -2.55 -14.67 -0.55
N SER A 60 -3.26 -15.75 -0.18
CA SER A 60 -4.69 -15.88 -0.42
C SER A 60 -5.46 -14.78 0.31
N ARG A 61 -5.22 -14.63 1.62
CA ARG A 61 -5.83 -13.56 2.42
C ARG A 61 -5.46 -12.17 1.92
N ALA A 62 -4.20 -11.96 1.52
CA ALA A 62 -3.79 -10.69 0.92
C ALA A 62 -4.58 -10.39 -0.36
N PHE A 63 -4.73 -11.39 -1.24
CA PHE A 63 -5.43 -11.25 -2.51
C PHE A 63 -6.91 -10.91 -2.29
N TYR A 64 -7.60 -11.60 -1.37
CA TYR A 64 -8.99 -11.29 -1.06
C TYR A 64 -9.18 -9.93 -0.39
N ALA A 65 -8.20 -9.45 0.37
CA ALA A 65 -8.26 -8.12 0.99
C ALA A 65 -8.16 -6.97 -0.03
N ASN A 66 -7.29 -7.10 -1.04
CA ASN A 66 -7.21 -6.14 -2.15
C ASN A 66 -6.49 -6.75 -3.36
N ARG A 67 -7.27 -7.27 -4.32
CA ARG A 67 -6.74 -7.94 -5.51
C ARG A 67 -5.88 -7.02 -6.36
N GLY A 68 -6.33 -5.78 -6.59
CA GLY A 68 -5.61 -4.82 -7.42
C GLY A 68 -4.21 -4.55 -6.89
N VAL A 69 -4.08 -4.31 -5.58
CA VAL A 69 -2.76 -4.10 -4.97
C VAL A 69 -1.89 -5.34 -5.12
N VAL A 70 -2.40 -6.53 -4.79
CA VAL A 70 -1.61 -7.77 -4.87
C VAL A 70 -1.17 -8.08 -6.30
N ILE A 71 -2.01 -7.84 -7.30
CA ILE A 71 -1.68 -8.03 -8.72
C ILE A 71 -0.54 -7.11 -9.15
N ILE A 72 -0.52 -5.86 -8.69
CA ILE A 72 0.52 -4.90 -9.09
C ILE A 72 1.80 -4.99 -8.24
N LEU A 73 1.79 -5.70 -7.11
CA LEU A 73 2.97 -5.84 -6.23
C LEU A 73 4.28 -6.20 -6.95
N PRO A 74 4.32 -7.16 -7.89
CA PRO A 74 5.56 -7.52 -8.60
C PRO A 74 6.19 -6.35 -9.37
N VAL A 75 5.41 -5.34 -9.73
CA VAL A 75 5.88 -4.11 -10.40
C VAL A 75 6.08 -2.99 -9.39
N LEU A 76 5.13 -2.84 -8.45
CA LEU A 76 5.10 -1.77 -7.47
C LEU A 76 6.28 -1.85 -6.49
N VAL A 77 6.65 -3.05 -6.03
CA VAL A 77 7.75 -3.24 -5.08
C VAL A 77 9.10 -2.83 -5.69
N PRO A 78 9.53 -3.34 -6.86
CA PRO A 78 10.76 -2.86 -7.49
C PRO A 78 10.75 -1.36 -7.78
N PHE A 79 9.60 -0.80 -8.18
CA PHE A 79 9.48 0.63 -8.41
C PHE A 79 9.75 1.45 -7.14
N ILE A 80 9.11 1.10 -6.02
CA ILE A 80 9.31 1.76 -4.72
C ILE A 80 10.77 1.61 -4.25
N LEU A 81 11.37 0.43 -4.43
CA LEU A 81 12.77 0.20 -4.07
C LEU A 81 13.73 1.08 -4.89
N CYS A 82 13.52 1.16 -6.21
CA CYS A 82 14.32 2.01 -7.09
C CYS A 82 14.16 3.50 -6.74
N PHE A 83 12.91 3.94 -6.54
CA PHE A 83 12.60 5.31 -6.10
C PHE A 83 13.30 5.64 -4.77
N THR A 84 13.17 4.76 -3.78
CA THR A 84 13.74 4.95 -2.45
C THR A 84 15.27 4.97 -2.52
N TYR A 85 15.87 4.08 -3.30
CA TYR A 85 17.32 4.06 -3.54
C TYR A 85 17.79 5.39 -4.14
N LYS A 86 17.19 5.85 -5.24
CA LYS A 86 17.57 7.11 -5.89
C LYS A 86 17.36 8.31 -4.96
N TRP A 87 16.25 8.33 -4.22
CA TRP A 87 15.97 9.35 -3.20
C TRP A 87 17.02 9.37 -2.08
N LEU A 88 17.50 8.20 -1.63
CA LEU A 88 18.56 8.07 -0.61
C LEU A 88 19.94 8.53 -1.12
N TYR A 89 20.17 8.44 -2.43
CA TYR A 89 21.45 8.84 -3.04
C TYR A 89 21.41 10.21 -3.70
N ASP A 90 20.32 10.97 -3.52
CA ASP A 90 20.11 12.29 -4.12
C ASP A 90 20.26 12.28 -5.65
N GLN A 91 19.86 11.16 -6.27
CA GLN A 91 19.83 11.00 -7.72
C GLN A 91 18.48 11.43 -8.29
N GLU A 92 18.52 12.01 -9.48
CA GLU A 92 17.31 12.34 -10.23
C GLU A 92 16.57 11.07 -10.65
N PHE A 93 15.25 11.10 -10.48
CA PHE A 93 14.36 10.04 -10.94
C PHE A 93 13.09 10.67 -11.50
N ASN A 94 12.96 10.66 -12.82
CA ASN A 94 11.72 11.06 -13.47
C ASN A 94 10.67 9.96 -13.28
N CYS A 95 9.75 10.18 -12.36
CA CYS A 95 8.66 9.27 -12.07
C CYS A 95 7.31 9.72 -12.66
N ASP A 96 7.22 10.89 -13.30
CA ASP A 96 5.93 11.51 -13.68
C ASP A 96 5.06 10.58 -14.52
N LYS A 97 5.65 9.93 -15.53
CA LYS A 97 4.94 8.95 -16.37
C LYS A 97 4.38 7.80 -15.53
N TYR A 98 5.18 7.26 -14.61
CA TYR A 98 4.78 6.13 -13.76
C TYR A 98 3.74 6.55 -12.72
N THR A 99 3.83 7.77 -12.20
CA THR A 99 2.83 8.36 -11.31
C THR A 99 1.45 8.36 -11.97
N TRP A 100 1.34 8.84 -13.20
CA TRP A 100 0.07 8.83 -13.94
C TRP A 100 -0.42 7.41 -14.24
N ILE A 101 0.48 6.48 -14.61
CA ILE A 101 0.12 5.07 -14.83
C ILE A 101 -0.48 4.46 -13.56
N PHE A 102 0.18 4.61 -12.41
CA PHE A 102 -0.33 4.09 -11.14
C PHE A 102 -1.63 4.77 -10.72
N LEU A 103 -1.74 6.08 -10.91
CA LEU A 103 -2.96 6.83 -10.59
C LEU A 103 -4.15 6.31 -11.40
N ILE A 104 -4.00 6.20 -12.72
CA ILE A 104 -5.05 5.66 -13.61
C ILE A 104 -5.40 4.24 -13.19
N TYR A 105 -4.39 3.38 -12.96
CA TYR A 105 -4.61 2.01 -12.51
C TYR A 105 -5.42 1.95 -11.21
N PHE A 106 -5.05 2.71 -10.18
CA PHE A 106 -5.74 2.70 -8.90
C PHE A 106 -7.14 3.31 -8.98
N VAL A 107 -7.36 4.32 -9.83
CA VAL A 107 -8.70 4.86 -10.09
C VAL A 107 -9.57 3.82 -10.80
N CYS A 108 -9.07 3.18 -11.86
CA CYS A 108 -9.78 2.10 -12.55
C CYS A 108 -10.10 0.94 -11.59
N TRP A 109 -9.15 0.55 -10.74
CA TRP A 109 -9.37 -0.47 -9.71
C TRP A 109 -10.42 -0.05 -8.69
N ALA A 110 -10.38 1.20 -8.20
CA ALA A 110 -11.38 1.72 -7.29
C ALA A 110 -12.78 1.69 -7.91
N VAL A 111 -12.92 2.06 -9.18
CA VAL A 111 -14.20 1.96 -9.89
C VAL A 111 -14.63 0.49 -10.04
N ALA A 112 -13.74 -0.39 -10.49
CA ALA A 112 -14.04 -1.80 -10.71
C ALA A 112 -14.47 -2.53 -9.43
N ARG A 113 -13.80 -2.28 -8.30
CA ARG A 113 -14.11 -2.94 -7.01
C ARG A 113 -15.42 -2.44 -6.38
N ASN A 114 -15.85 -1.23 -6.71
CA ASN A 114 -17.14 -0.67 -6.25
C ASN A 114 -18.27 -0.82 -7.27
N GLY A 115 -17.97 -1.16 -8.52
CA GLY A 115 -18.95 -1.27 -9.60
C GLY A 115 -20.00 -2.34 -9.39
N LEU A 116 -19.76 -3.32 -8.50
CA LEU A 116 -20.77 -4.29 -8.06
C LEU A 116 -21.76 -3.71 -7.04
N CYS A 117 -21.40 -2.65 -6.30
CA CYS A 117 -22.29 -1.96 -5.37
C CYS A 117 -23.21 -0.93 -6.05
N LEU A 118 -23.00 -0.65 -7.34
CA LEU A 118 -23.83 0.28 -8.13
C LEU A 118 -24.93 -0.44 -8.94
N ASN A 119 -24.96 -1.78 -8.91
CA ASN A 119 -25.92 -2.63 -9.62
C ASN A 119 -26.88 -3.38 -8.67
N VAL A 120 -27.01 -2.92 -7.42
CA VAL A 120 -27.96 -3.45 -6.43
C VAL A 120 -28.87 -2.33 -5.96
#